data_AF-A0A392RJZ9-F1
#
_entry.id   AF-A0A392RJZ9-F1
#
_cell.length_a   1.000
_cell.length_b   1.000
_cell.length_c   1.000
_cell.angle_alpha   90.00
_cell.angle_beta   90.00
_cell.angle_gamma   90.00
#
_symmetry.space_group_name_H-M   'P 1'
#
loop_
_entity.id
_entity.type
_entity.pdbx_description
1 polymer ?
#
loop_
_entity_poly.entity_id
_entity_poly.type
_entity_poly.pdbx_seq_one_letter_code
_entity_poly.pdbx_strand_id
1 'polypeptide(L)' 'MKLKYQGSTKVKRAQLQALRREFEILAMGESETVDEYFARTLTIANKMTSHGERMQPATVVEKILRSMPAKYN' A
#
# COMPACT_ATOMS: atom_id res chain seq x y z
N MET A 1 -32.32 -7.53 4.11
CA MET A 1 -31.21 -6.78 3.48
C MET A 1 -29.83 -6.93 4.14
N LYS A 2 -29.68 -7.37 5.41
CA LYS A 2 -28.38 -7.38 6.13
C LYS A 2 -27.29 -8.31 5.55
N LEU A 3 -27.65 -9.43 4.92
CA LEU A 3 -26.68 -10.42 4.41
C LEU A 3 -25.80 -9.90 3.27
N LYS A 4 -26.35 -9.10 2.34
CA LYS A 4 -25.59 -8.54 1.20
C LYS A 4 -24.52 -7.54 1.66
N TYR A 5 -24.82 -6.71 2.66
CA TYR A 5 -23.88 -5.73 3.23
C TYR A 5 -22.77 -6.37 4.06
N GLN A 6 -23.05 -7.49 4.76
CA GLN A 6 -22.01 -8.26 5.46
C GLN A 6 -20.99 -8.89 4.51
N GLY A 7 -21.42 -9.37 3.34
CA GLY A 7 -20.50 -9.86 2.29
C GLY A 7 -19.57 -8.74 1.81
N SER A 8 -20.13 -7.56 1.51
CA SER A 8 -19.35 -6.39 1.09
C SER A 8 -18.31 -5.96 2.14
N THR A 9 -18.65 -5.99 3.43
CA THR A 9 -17.71 -5.64 4.51
C THR A 9 -16.62 -6.69 4.72
N LYS A 10 -16.94 -8.00 4.62
CA LYS A 10 -15.93 -9.07 4.67
C LYS A 10 -14.95 -8.98 3.49
N VAL A 11 -15.45 -8.72 2.28
CA VAL A 11 -14.64 -8.55 1.08
C VAL A 11 -13.71 -7.33 1.21
N LYS A 12 -14.24 -6.17 1.63
CA LYS A 12 -13.41 -4.97 1.87
C LYS A 12 -12.29 -5.22 2.88
N ARG A 13 -12.57 -5.98 3.95
CA ARG A 13 -11.56 -6.34 4.96
C ARG A 13 -10.48 -7.26 4.40
N ALA A 14 -10.86 -8.26 3.60
CA ALA A 14 -9.91 -9.16 2.96
C ALA A 14 -9.01 -8.41 1.96
N GLN A 15 -9.58 -7.51 1.17
CA GLN A 15 -8.84 -6.66 0.24
C GLN A 15 -7.85 -5.74 0.99
N LEU A 16 -8.28 -5.12 2.10
CA LEU A 16 -7.40 -4.30 2.92
C LEU A 16 -6.22 -5.11 3.48
N GLN A 17 -6.46 -6.34 3.92
CA GLN A 17 -5.40 -7.22 4.41
C GLN A 17 -4.41 -7.62 3.31
N ALA A 18 -4.88 -7.86 2.09
CA ALA A 18 -4.00 -8.09 0.95
C ALA A 18 -3.13 -6.87 0.64
N LEU A 19 -3.70 -5.66 0.66
CA LEU A 19 -2.96 -4.41 0.44
C LEU A 19 -1.93 -4.14 1.52
N ARG A 20 -2.24 -4.43 2.80
CA ARG A 20 -1.26 -4.35 3.91
C ARG A 20 -0.07 -5.24 3.63
N ARG A 21 -0.33 -6.51 3.28
CA ARG A 21 0.72 -7.46 2.97
C ARG A 21 1.57 -6.99 1.79
N GLU A 22 0.94 -6.46 0.74
CA GLU A 22 1.63 -5.90 -0.43
C GLU A 22 2.51 -4.71 -0.03
N PHE A 23 2.00 -3.78 0.78
CA PHE A 23 2.75 -2.63 1.30
C PHE A 23 3.92 -3.05 2.20
N GLU A 24 3.74 -4.05 3.07
CA GLU A 24 4.78 -4.57 3.96
C GLU A 24 5.98 -5.12 3.18
N ILE A 25 5.75 -5.93 2.15
CA ILE A 25 6.82 -6.54 1.35
C ILE A 25 7.33 -5.66 0.20
N LEU A 26 6.68 -4.52 -0.04
CA LEU A 26 7.05 -3.62 -1.11
C LEU A 26 8.52 -3.20 -0.98
N ALA A 27 9.27 -3.35 -2.06
CA ALA A 27 10.64 -2.90 -2.20
C ALA A 27 10.87 -2.44 -3.64
N MET A 28 11.83 -1.54 -3.81
CA MET A 28 12.22 -1.05 -5.13
C MET A 28 12.96 -2.17 -5.87
N GLY A 29 12.54 -2.47 -7.09
CA GLY A 29 13.21 -3.44 -7.95
C GLY A 29 14.57 -2.95 -8.43
N GLU A 30 15.46 -3.86 -8.83
CA GLU A 30 16.82 -3.50 -9.29
C GLU A 30 16.81 -2.66 -10.58
N SER A 31 15.88 -2.95 -11.48
CA SER A 31 15.69 -2.26 -12.76
C SER A 31 14.56 -1.22 -12.74
N GLU A 32 13.93 -1.02 -11.58
CA GLU A 32 12.85 -0.07 -11.42
C GLU A 32 13.41 1.34 -11.24
N THR A 33 12.79 2.33 -11.87
CA THR A 33 13.13 3.74 -11.65
C THR A 33 12.54 4.26 -10.33
N VAL A 34 13.12 5.33 -9.79
CA VAL A 34 12.60 5.96 -8.56
C VAL A 34 11.16 6.42 -8.74
N ASP A 35 10.83 7.03 -9.89
CA ASP A 35 9.48 7.51 -10.17
C ASP A 35 8.45 6.38 -10.27
N GLU A 36 8.78 5.27 -10.94
CA GLU A 36 7.94 4.07 -10.99
C GLU A 36 7.67 3.51 -9.60
N TYR A 37 8.71 3.47 -8.76
CA TYR A 37 8.61 2.98 -7.39
C TYR A 37 7.70 3.86 -6.53
N PHE A 38 7.85 5.18 -6.64
CA PHE A 38 7.02 6.15 -5.93
C PHE A 38 5.55 6.03 -6.37
N ALA A 39 5.30 5.94 -7.67
CA ALA A 39 3.96 5.78 -8.23
C ALA A 39 3.27 4.50 -7.74
N ARG A 40 3.99 3.37 -7.73
CA ARG A 40 3.50 2.10 -7.16
C ARG A 40 3.18 2.21 -5.68
N THR A 41 4.09 2.78 -4.90
CA THR A 41 3.92 2.94 -3.44
C THR A 41 2.69 3.80 -3.13
N LEU A 42 2.55 4.93 -3.82
CA LEU A 42 1.41 5.82 -3.66
C LEU A 42 0.10 5.17 -4.10
N THR A 43 0.12 4.37 -5.17
CA THR A 43 -1.05 3.61 -5.62
C THR A 43 -1.55 2.65 -4.54
N ILE A 44 -0.65 1.92 -3.87
CA ILE A 44 -1.01 1.01 -2.77
C ILE A 44 -1.56 1.80 -1.58
N ALA A 45 -0.89 2.87 -1.17
CA ALA A 45 -1.33 3.71 -0.05
C ALA A 45 -2.72 4.34 -0.30
N ASN A 46 -2.98 4.79 -1.52
CA ASN A 46 -4.29 5.33 -1.92
C ASN A 46 -5.38 4.26 -1.89
N LYS A 47 -5.08 3.03 -2.34
CA LYS A 47 -6.00 1.89 -2.21
C LYS A 47 -6.28 1.57 -0.74
N MET A 48 -5.28 1.52 0.12
CA MET A 48 -5.50 1.30 1.57
C MET A 48 -6.41 2.38 2.17
N THR A 49 -6.20 3.64 1.77
CA THR A 49 -7.03 4.77 2.18
C THR A 49 -8.47 4.65 1.72
N SER A 50 -8.72 4.25 0.46
CA SER A 50 -10.08 4.03 -0.04
C SER A 50 -10.79 2.84 0.62
N HIS A 51 -10.02 1.88 1.14
CA HIS A 51 -10.50 0.76 1.95
C HIS A 51 -10.70 1.11 3.44
N GLY A 52 -10.48 2.36 3.85
CA GLY A 52 -10.80 2.89 5.18
C GLY A 52 -9.62 2.92 6.16
N GLU A 53 -8.39 2.68 5.70
CA GLU A 53 -7.19 2.79 6.52
C GLU A 53 -6.57 4.18 6.40
N ARG A 54 -6.28 4.83 7.52
CA ARG A 54 -5.63 6.14 7.49
C ARG A 54 -4.13 5.99 7.24
N MET A 55 -3.70 6.20 5.99
CA MET A 55 -2.28 6.27 5.63
C MET A 55 -1.75 7.69 5.89
N GLN A 56 -0.90 7.84 6.91
CA GLN A 56 -0.23 9.11 7.18
C GLN A 56 0.89 9.32 6.14
N PRO A 57 1.09 10.56 5.63
CA PRO A 57 2.18 10.83 4.68
C PRO A 57 3.55 10.37 5.19
N ALA A 58 3.83 10.57 6.47
CA ALA A 58 5.07 10.11 7.11
C ALA A 58 5.26 8.59 6.99
N THR A 59 4.20 7.79 7.17
CA THR A 59 4.26 6.33 7.03
C THR A 59 4.65 5.91 5.61
N VAL A 60 4.15 6.62 4.59
CA VAL A 60 4.49 6.36 3.19
C VAL A 60 5.95 6.73 2.92
N VAL A 61 6.39 7.91 3.36
CA VAL A 61 7.78 8.37 3.19
C VAL A 61 8.76 7.43 3.90
N GLU A 62 8.50 7.07 5.16
CA GLU A 62 9.35 6.14 5.90
C GLU A 62 9.39 4.75 5.26
N LYS A 63 8.28 4.31 4.63
CA LYS A 63 8.26 3.06 3.88
C LYS A 63 9.21 3.16 2.68
N ILE A 64 9.10 4.23 1.88
CA ILE A 64 9.94 4.46 0.70
C ILE A 64 11.43 4.42 1.10
N LEU A 65 11.84 5.22 2.08
CA LEU A 65 13.25 5.31 2.51
C LEU A 65 13.81 3.97 3.02
N ARG A 66 13.01 3.18 3.74
CA ARG A 66 13.43 1.87 4.26
C ARG A 66 13.53 0.77 3.21
N SER A 67 12.96 0.98 2.03
CA SER A 67 12.79 -0.07 1.01
C SER A 67 13.44 0.29 -0.34
N MET A 68 14.11 1.45 -0.38
CA MET A 68 14.99 1.87 -1.45
C MET A 68 16.42 1.35 -1.22
N PRO A 69 17.14 0.96 -2.28
CA PRO A 69 18.56 0.66 -2.23
C PRO A 69 19.37 1.83 -1.67
N ALA A 70 20.43 1.53 -0.90
CA ALA A 70 21.28 2.53 -0.28
C ALA A 70 21.93 3.53 -1.26
N LYS A 71 22.04 3.19 -2.55
CA LYS A 71 22.53 4.10 -3.59
C LYS A 71 21.61 5.31 -3.87
N TYR A 72 20.38 5.28 -3.37
CA TYR A 72 19.38 6.34 -3.53
C TYR A 72 18.98 7.00 -2.20
N ASN A 73 19.53 6.53 -1.07
CA ASN A 73 19.25 7.09 0.25
C ASN A 73 20.23 8.21 0.61
#